data_AF-M3AMC3-F1
#
_entry.id   AF-M3AMC3-F1
#
_cell.length_a   1.000
_cell.length_b   1.000
_cell.length_c   1.000
_cell.angle_alpha   90.00
_cell.angle_beta   90.00
_cell.angle_gamma   90.00
#
_symmetry.space_group_name_H-M   'P 1'
#
loop_
_entity.id
_entity.type
_entity.pdbx_description
1 polymer ?
#
loop_
_entity_poly.entity_id
_entity_poly.type
_entity_poly.pdbx_seq_one_letter_code
_entity_poly.pdbx_strand_id
1 'polypeptide(L)'
;MPLLALAIGIYFGHTASQVYRSTVSTKGIAHELGTLEHGFVTEKIRTLPPHLYEIEQRRFTGSVGFLPDGTKTLVFDPAEPVYVGDPSPEIDRNWDELVEDRYWSISEDEAKMLWGVGHERYRDHAKGGYTGGFDVFHMLHCLNMLRKNLRPDYYPGDHVLFGGIEHNMHCIDQIRQRIQCSADGTITPLRYQPAIDYMYVDSNQVHTCRKFQNLWDYTRQRVNGSLAVPRIQW
;
A
#
# COMPACT_ATOMS: atom_id res chain seq x y z
N MET A 1 -57.66 16.59 50.57
CA MET A 1 -56.67 17.65 50.33
C MET A 1 -55.29 17.00 50.34
N PRO A 2 -54.40 17.15 49.34
CA PRO A 2 -54.58 17.71 47.99
C PRO A 2 -54.09 16.74 46.87
N LEU A 3 -54.95 16.54 45.86
CA LEU A 3 -54.63 15.98 44.55
C LEU A 3 -54.18 17.13 43.62
N LEU A 4 -53.01 17.73 43.90
CA LEU A 4 -52.54 18.92 43.15
C LEU A 4 -51.03 18.95 42.90
N ALA A 5 -50.37 17.79 42.82
CA ALA A 5 -48.94 17.68 42.51
C ALA A 5 -48.64 16.94 41.20
N LEU A 6 -49.65 16.55 40.42
CA LEU A 6 -49.45 15.79 39.17
C LEU A 6 -49.79 16.56 37.89
N ALA A 7 -49.99 17.87 37.96
CA ALA A 7 -50.40 18.70 36.82
C ALA A 7 -49.30 19.62 36.24
N ILE A 8 -48.05 19.58 36.75
CA ILE A 8 -46.95 20.43 36.25
C ILE A 8 -45.86 19.62 35.51
N GLY A 9 -45.82 18.29 35.66
CA GLY A 9 -44.78 17.45 35.05
C GLY A 9 -45.02 17.02 33.59
N ILE A 10 -46.25 17.13 33.07
CA ILE A 10 -46.62 16.53 31.77
C ILE A 10 -46.65 17.56 30.63
N TYR A 11 -46.70 18.87 30.92
CA TYR A 11 -46.74 19.90 29.87
C TYR A 11 -45.37 20.38 29.36
N PHE A 12 -44.26 20.03 30.03
CA PHE A 12 -42.90 20.30 29.53
C PHE A 12 -42.25 19.09 28.84
N GLY A 13 -42.89 17.91 28.87
CA GLY A 13 -42.34 16.68 28.28
C GLY A 13 -42.62 16.50 26.79
N HIS A 14 -43.65 17.14 26.22
CA HIS A 14 -44.04 16.93 24.83
C HIS A 14 -43.56 17.99 23.83
N THR A 15 -43.14 19.17 24.29
CA THR A 15 -42.56 20.20 23.40
C THR A 15 -41.03 20.10 23.28
N ALA A 16 -40.35 19.43 24.20
CA ALA A 16 -38.90 19.23 24.12
C ALA A 16 -38.49 18.07 23.20
N SER A 17 -39.36 17.09 22.95
CA SER A 17 -39.02 15.92 22.11
C SER A 17 -39.29 16.11 20.60
N GLN A 18 -39.87 17.25 20.18
CA GLN A 18 -40.14 17.54 18.76
C GLN A 18 -39.22 18.60 18.13
N VAL A 19 -38.31 19.23 18.90
CA VAL A 19 -37.43 20.30 18.37
C VAL A 19 -35.97 19.85 18.21
N TYR A 20 -35.61 18.64 18.64
CA TYR A 20 -34.27 18.06 18.37
C TYR A 20 -34.32 16.91 17.36
N ARG A 21 -35.08 17.08 16.26
CA ARG A 21 -34.67 16.47 14.99
C ARG A 21 -33.84 17.51 14.27
N SER A 22 -32.57 17.63 14.68
CA SER A 22 -31.56 18.18 13.80
C SER A 22 -31.63 17.37 12.52
N THR A 23 -32.07 18.01 11.45
CA THR A 23 -31.79 17.60 10.08
C THR A 23 -30.27 17.50 9.96
N VAL A 24 -29.71 16.33 10.27
CA VAL A 24 -28.40 15.96 9.78
C VAL A 24 -28.57 15.85 8.29
N SER A 25 -28.33 16.97 7.61
CA SER A 25 -28.16 17.01 6.18
C SER A 25 -27.03 16.03 5.88
N THR A 26 -27.36 14.88 5.31
CA THR A 26 -26.41 13.98 4.65
C THR A 26 -25.94 14.62 3.35
N LYS A 27 -25.46 15.88 3.39
CA LYS A 27 -24.51 16.34 2.40
C LYS A 27 -23.34 15.38 2.54
N GLY A 28 -23.24 14.46 1.57
CA GLY A 28 -22.15 13.48 1.52
C GLY A 28 -20.85 14.19 1.81
N ILE A 29 -20.05 13.60 2.69
CA ILE A 29 -18.74 14.15 3.04
C ILE A 29 -17.99 14.30 1.72
N ALA A 30 -17.64 15.54 1.36
CA ALA A 30 -16.85 15.77 0.17
C ALA A 30 -15.46 15.17 0.40
N HIS A 31 -15.12 14.12 -0.34
CA HIS A 31 -13.80 13.50 -0.29
C HIS A 31 -12.84 14.27 -1.20
N GLU A 32 -12.47 15.49 -0.79
CA GLU A 32 -11.68 16.42 -1.62
C GLU A 32 -10.33 15.84 -2.07
N LEU A 33 -9.73 14.94 -1.29
CA LEU A 33 -8.47 14.27 -1.59
C LEU A 33 -8.65 12.85 -2.16
N GLY A 34 -9.89 12.37 -2.25
CA GLY A 34 -10.23 11.00 -2.63
C GLY A 34 -10.25 10.00 -1.47
N THR A 35 -10.47 8.73 -1.79
CA THR A 35 -10.56 7.62 -0.82
C THR A 35 -9.83 6.38 -1.32
N LEU A 36 -9.69 5.37 -0.46
CA LEU A 36 -9.02 4.12 -0.81
C LEU A 36 -9.73 3.43 -1.98
N GLU A 37 -11.06 3.43 -1.97
CA GLU A 37 -11.95 2.74 -2.91
C GLU A 37 -12.38 3.57 -4.13
N HIS A 38 -12.04 4.86 -4.17
CA HIS A 38 -12.34 5.74 -5.32
C HIS A 38 -11.09 6.41 -5.93
N GLY A 39 -9.91 6.11 -5.40
CA GLY A 39 -8.66 6.73 -5.82
C GLY A 39 -8.41 8.07 -5.12
N PHE A 40 -7.13 8.41 -4.99
CA PHE A 40 -6.69 9.70 -4.46
C PHE A 40 -6.43 10.69 -5.59
N VAL A 41 -6.50 11.99 -5.27
CA VAL A 41 -6.19 13.05 -6.25
C VAL A 41 -4.77 12.98 -6.80
N THR A 42 -3.85 12.23 -6.20
CA THR A 42 -2.49 12.02 -6.73
C THR A 42 -2.43 10.98 -7.86
N GLU A 43 -3.52 10.26 -8.13
CA GLU A 43 -3.59 9.13 -9.08
C GLU A 43 -4.19 9.58 -10.42
N LYS A 44 -3.52 10.55 -11.06
CA LYS A 44 -4.07 11.31 -12.20
C LYS A 44 -3.70 10.78 -13.59
N ILE A 45 -3.36 9.50 -13.75
CA ILE A 45 -3.14 8.95 -15.09
C ILE A 45 -4.49 8.89 -15.82
N ARG A 46 -4.48 9.20 -17.12
CA ARG A 46 -5.65 9.24 -18.00
C ARG A 46 -6.59 8.06 -17.68
N THR A 47 -7.79 8.38 -17.19
CA THR A 47 -8.86 7.47 -16.75
C THR A 47 -8.36 6.09 -16.32
N LEU A 48 -7.72 6.03 -15.15
CA LEU A 48 -7.44 4.76 -14.49
C LEU A 48 -8.75 3.94 -14.36
N PRO A 49 -8.78 2.67 -14.82
CA PRO A 49 -9.98 1.85 -14.73
C PRO A 49 -10.49 1.74 -13.27
N PRO A 50 -11.81 1.79 -13.03
CA PRO A 50 -12.36 1.73 -11.67
C PRO A 50 -11.92 0.49 -10.87
N HIS A 51 -11.70 -0.64 -11.55
CA HIS A 51 -11.26 -1.87 -10.89
C HIS A 51 -9.90 -1.73 -10.18
N LEU A 52 -9.05 -0.76 -10.57
CA LEU A 52 -7.78 -0.52 -9.88
C LEU A 52 -7.94 -0.05 -8.42
N TYR A 53 -9.12 0.45 -8.07
CA TYR A 53 -9.46 0.91 -6.72
C TYR A 53 -10.28 -0.11 -5.94
N GLU A 54 -10.51 -1.31 -6.48
CA GLU A 54 -11.14 -2.39 -5.73
C GLU A 54 -10.36 -2.67 -4.44
N ILE A 55 -11.11 -2.80 -3.34
CA ILE A 55 -10.58 -3.12 -2.02
C ILE A 55 -10.91 -4.56 -1.66
N GLU A 56 -10.03 -5.17 -0.88
CA GLU A 56 -10.20 -6.50 -0.33
C GLU A 56 -9.75 -6.54 1.13
N GLN A 57 -10.30 -7.50 1.88
CA GLN A 57 -9.73 -7.85 3.17
C GLN A 57 -8.70 -8.96 2.97
N ARG A 58 -7.47 -8.73 3.43
CA ARG A 58 -6.38 -9.69 3.33
C ARG A 58 -5.84 -9.97 4.72
N ARG A 59 -5.74 -11.25 5.09
CA ARG A 59 -4.99 -11.66 6.27
C ARG A 59 -3.50 -11.68 5.93
N PHE A 60 -2.70 -10.98 6.71
CA PHE A 60 -1.25 -11.03 6.56
C PHE A 60 -0.70 -12.38 7.03
N THR A 61 0.38 -12.83 6.40
CA THR A 61 1.06 -14.10 6.69
C THR A 61 2.56 -13.86 6.88
N GLY A 62 3.34 -14.89 7.20
CA GLY A 62 4.78 -14.74 7.41
C GLY A 62 5.20 -14.35 8.84
N SER A 63 4.32 -14.49 9.83
CA SER A 63 4.70 -14.30 11.24
C SER A 63 5.77 -15.29 11.70
N VAL A 64 6.48 -14.91 12.75
CA VAL A 64 7.44 -15.78 13.43
C VAL A 64 6.68 -16.83 14.25
N GLY A 65 6.84 -18.09 13.87
CA GLY A 65 6.43 -19.26 14.65
C GLY A 65 7.53 -19.72 15.59
N PHE A 66 7.18 -20.66 16.47
CA PHE A 66 8.11 -21.22 17.45
C PHE A 66 7.93 -22.73 17.53
N LEU A 67 9.05 -23.45 17.46
CA LEU A 67 9.10 -24.89 17.75
C LEU A 67 8.95 -25.13 19.26
N PRO A 68 8.66 -26.37 19.71
CA PRO A 68 8.49 -26.68 21.14
C PRO A 68 9.70 -26.33 22.03
N ASP A 69 10.89 -26.26 21.44
CA ASP A 69 12.14 -25.88 22.12
C ASP A 69 12.39 -24.34 22.15
N GLY A 70 11.45 -23.54 21.62
CA GLY A 70 11.56 -22.09 21.53
C GLY A 70 12.29 -21.57 20.29
N THR A 71 12.77 -22.44 19.40
CA THR A 71 13.43 -22.02 18.16
C THR A 71 12.47 -21.26 17.25
N LYS A 72 12.88 -20.07 16.79
CA LYS A 72 12.11 -19.24 15.87
C LYS A 72 12.07 -19.85 14.48
N THR A 73 10.92 -19.81 13.83
CA THR A 73 10.75 -20.22 12.44
C THR A 73 9.88 -19.21 11.69
N LEU A 74 10.00 -19.15 10.37
CA LEU A 74 9.09 -18.40 9.52
C LEU A 74 7.89 -19.30 9.19
N VAL A 75 6.67 -18.79 9.40
CA VAL A 75 5.44 -19.51 9.07
C VAL A 75 4.87 -18.96 7.77
N PHE A 76 5.01 -19.75 6.70
CA PHE A 76 4.50 -19.40 5.38
C PHE A 76 3.12 -19.99 5.12
N ASP A 77 2.34 -19.31 4.28
CA ASP A 77 1.15 -19.89 3.67
C ASP A 77 1.59 -20.69 2.44
N PRO A 78 1.32 -22.01 2.36
CA PRO A 78 1.73 -22.83 1.20
C PRO A 78 1.02 -22.44 -0.10
N ALA A 79 -0.04 -21.64 -0.05
CA ALA A 79 -0.74 -21.15 -1.24
C ALA A 79 -0.13 -19.87 -1.82
N GLU A 80 0.84 -19.26 -1.14
CA GLU A 80 1.43 -17.97 -1.53
C GLU A 80 2.92 -18.12 -1.90
N PRO A 81 3.45 -17.31 -2.84
CA PRO A 81 4.88 -17.31 -3.15
C PRO A 81 5.74 -16.92 -1.94
N VAL A 82 6.92 -17.51 -1.83
CA VAL A 82 7.88 -17.21 -0.76
C VAL A 82 8.81 -16.08 -1.17
N TYR A 83 8.82 -14.99 -0.39
CA TYR A 83 9.63 -13.79 -0.67
C TYR A 83 10.81 -13.58 0.30
N VAL A 84 10.89 -14.35 1.39
CA VAL A 84 11.91 -14.21 2.43
C VAL A 84 12.37 -15.57 2.94
N GLY A 85 13.57 -15.65 3.52
CA GLY A 85 14.19 -16.88 4.00
C GLY A 85 15.67 -16.91 3.66
N ASP A 86 16.27 -18.10 3.68
CA ASP A 86 17.61 -18.27 3.12
C ASP A 86 17.59 -17.95 1.62
N PRO A 87 18.52 -17.12 1.11
CA PRO A 87 18.63 -16.78 -0.30
C PRO A 87 18.55 -18.01 -1.20
N SER A 88 17.68 -17.92 -2.20
CA SER A 88 17.48 -19.00 -3.15
C SER A 88 17.06 -18.42 -4.51
N PRO A 89 17.31 -19.14 -5.61
CA PRO A 89 16.84 -18.73 -6.93
C PRO A 89 15.32 -18.62 -7.02
N GLU A 90 14.57 -19.34 -6.18
CA GLU A 90 13.10 -19.24 -6.13
C GLU A 90 12.65 -17.89 -5.55
N ILE A 91 13.23 -17.47 -4.42
CA ILE A 91 12.93 -16.16 -3.83
C ILE A 91 13.29 -15.05 -4.82
N ASP A 92 14.44 -15.14 -5.49
CA ASP A 92 14.84 -14.14 -6.47
C ASP A 92 13.87 -14.07 -7.65
N ARG A 93 13.43 -15.20 -8.20
CA ARG A 93 12.40 -15.22 -9.26
C ARG A 93 11.08 -14.61 -8.81
N ASN A 94 10.62 -14.91 -7.59
CA ASN A 94 9.38 -14.33 -7.06
C ASN A 94 9.48 -12.80 -6.96
N TRP A 95 10.63 -12.29 -6.49
CA TRP A 95 10.87 -10.85 -6.46
C TRP A 95 10.99 -10.23 -7.86
N ASP A 96 11.70 -10.88 -8.78
CA ASP A 96 11.87 -10.37 -10.15
C ASP A 96 10.50 -10.28 -10.85
N GLU A 97 9.69 -11.33 -10.77
CA GLU A 97 8.31 -11.30 -11.28
C GLU A 97 7.49 -10.14 -10.67
N LEU A 98 7.66 -9.89 -9.36
CA LEU A 98 6.94 -8.83 -8.66
C LEU A 98 7.34 -7.40 -9.10
N VAL A 99 8.59 -7.15 -9.48
CA VAL A 99 9.12 -5.77 -9.66
C VAL A 99 9.88 -5.48 -10.96
N GLU A 100 10.15 -6.46 -11.83
CA GLU A 100 10.93 -6.25 -13.06
C GLU A 100 10.23 -5.24 -13.99
N ASP A 101 8.96 -5.47 -14.30
CA ASP A 101 8.12 -4.64 -15.19
C ASP A 101 7.51 -3.41 -14.49
N ARG A 102 8.26 -2.70 -13.65
CA ARG A 102 7.71 -1.61 -12.81
C ARG A 102 7.54 -0.24 -13.49
N TYR A 103 8.16 -0.03 -14.66
CA TYR A 103 8.17 1.26 -15.35
C TYR A 103 7.76 1.14 -16.81
N TRP A 104 6.90 2.04 -17.25
CA TRP A 104 6.37 2.08 -18.62
C TRP A 104 6.49 3.47 -19.25
N SER A 105 6.18 3.54 -20.54
CA SER A 105 6.16 4.80 -21.31
C SER A 105 4.94 5.65 -20.94
N ILE A 106 5.19 6.91 -20.60
CA ILE A 106 4.15 7.90 -20.29
C ILE A 106 3.97 8.81 -21.52
N SER A 107 2.72 9.02 -21.96
CA SER A 107 2.44 9.93 -23.07
C SER A 107 2.72 11.38 -22.67
N GLU A 108 2.93 12.26 -23.64
CA GLU A 108 3.12 13.69 -23.32
C GLU A 108 1.87 14.31 -22.64
N ASP A 109 0.67 13.88 -23.02
CA ASP A 109 -0.57 14.33 -22.38
C ASP A 109 -0.67 13.84 -20.92
N GLU A 110 -0.30 12.58 -20.66
CA GLU A 110 -0.21 12.04 -19.30
C GLU A 110 0.86 12.80 -18.49
N ALA A 111 2.02 13.09 -19.09
CA ALA A 111 3.10 13.83 -18.44
C ALA A 111 2.66 15.26 -18.05
N LYS A 112 1.95 15.96 -18.94
CA LYS A 112 1.36 17.28 -18.67
C LYS A 112 0.33 17.21 -17.55
N MET A 113 -0.50 16.16 -17.51
CA MET A 113 -1.51 15.97 -16.46
C MET A 113 -0.89 15.66 -15.09
N LEU A 114 0.17 14.85 -15.05
CA LEU A 114 0.85 14.43 -13.83
C LEU A 114 1.74 15.53 -13.24
N TRP A 115 2.52 16.19 -14.09
CA TRP A 115 3.62 17.05 -13.65
C TRP A 115 3.42 18.52 -13.99
N GLY A 116 2.40 18.85 -14.81
CA GLY A 116 2.02 20.23 -15.12
C GLY A 116 3.13 21.04 -15.77
N VAL A 117 3.25 22.30 -15.33
CA VAL A 117 4.31 23.21 -15.79
C VAL A 117 5.66 22.63 -15.35
N GLY A 118 6.56 22.44 -16.31
CA GLY A 118 7.88 21.84 -16.07
C GLY A 118 7.92 20.31 -16.20
N HIS A 119 6.88 19.69 -16.76
CA HIS A 119 6.89 18.26 -17.13
C HIS A 119 8.11 17.88 -17.97
N GLU A 120 8.63 18.81 -18.78
CA GLU A 120 9.83 18.64 -19.61
C GLU A 120 11.09 18.19 -18.86
N ARG A 121 11.17 18.48 -17.55
CA ARG A 121 12.29 18.03 -16.70
C ARG A 121 12.32 16.51 -16.48
N TYR A 122 11.22 15.82 -16.76
CA TYR A 122 11.07 14.38 -16.57
C TYR A 122 11.21 13.60 -17.88
N ARG A 123 11.65 14.24 -18.98
CA ARG A 123 11.92 13.56 -20.25
C ARG A 123 12.98 12.48 -20.06
N ASP A 124 12.70 11.30 -20.60
CA ASP A 124 13.65 10.20 -20.65
C ASP A 124 14.56 10.37 -21.87
N HIS A 125 15.74 10.94 -21.63
CA HIS A 125 16.73 11.18 -22.68
C HIS A 125 17.38 9.90 -23.24
N ALA A 126 17.29 8.79 -22.51
CA ALA A 126 17.89 7.52 -22.93
C ALA A 126 16.94 6.70 -23.82
N LYS A 127 15.64 6.70 -23.49
CA LYS A 127 14.62 5.89 -24.20
C LYS A 127 13.71 6.72 -25.11
N GLY A 128 13.71 8.04 -24.97
CA GLY A 128 12.71 8.92 -25.59
C GLY A 128 11.40 8.97 -24.79
N GLY A 129 10.69 10.08 -24.92
CA GLY A 129 9.41 10.33 -24.23
C GLY A 129 9.58 10.54 -22.73
N TYR A 130 8.76 9.84 -21.94
CA TYR A 130 8.74 9.88 -20.48
C TYR A 130 8.67 8.46 -19.92
N THR A 131 9.27 8.24 -18.76
CA THR A 131 9.22 6.96 -18.05
C THR A 131 8.65 7.16 -16.66
N GLY A 132 7.66 6.36 -16.30
CA GLY A 132 6.98 6.43 -15.01
C GLY A 132 6.44 5.08 -14.57
N GLY A 133 6.05 4.97 -13.31
CA GLY A 133 5.55 3.75 -12.70
C GLY A 133 4.72 4.06 -11.47
N PHE A 134 3.93 3.09 -10.99
CA PHE A 134 3.29 3.24 -9.70
C PHE A 134 4.32 3.12 -8.57
N ASP A 135 4.20 4.00 -7.58
CA ASP A 135 5.13 4.10 -6.45
C ASP A 135 5.28 2.78 -5.69
N VAL A 136 4.21 1.99 -5.56
CA VAL A 136 4.24 0.68 -4.87
C VAL A 136 5.31 -0.25 -5.42
N PHE A 137 5.55 -0.26 -6.74
CA PHE A 137 6.58 -1.13 -7.33
C PHE A 137 7.99 -0.58 -7.15
N HIS A 138 8.15 0.75 -7.04
CA HIS A 138 9.43 1.33 -6.62
C HIS A 138 9.73 0.98 -5.16
N MET A 139 8.74 1.05 -4.27
CA MET A 139 8.89 0.65 -2.87
C MET A 139 9.24 -0.83 -2.71
N LEU A 140 8.58 -1.72 -3.47
CA LEU A 140 8.91 -3.14 -3.48
C LEU A 140 10.31 -3.40 -4.03
N HIS A 141 10.73 -2.69 -5.09
CA HIS A 141 12.09 -2.76 -5.59
C HIS A 141 13.11 -2.36 -4.52
N CYS A 142 12.91 -1.22 -3.86
CA CYS A 142 13.76 -0.76 -2.76
C CYS A 142 13.82 -1.77 -1.61
N LEU A 143 12.68 -2.37 -1.23
CA LEU A 143 12.63 -3.39 -0.18
C LEU A 143 13.41 -4.64 -0.58
N ASN A 144 13.30 -5.09 -1.83
CA ASN A 144 14.10 -6.21 -2.36
C ASN A 144 15.60 -5.88 -2.31
N MET A 145 15.97 -4.63 -2.61
CA MET A 145 17.37 -4.24 -2.56
C MET A 145 17.94 -4.31 -1.15
N LEU A 146 17.18 -3.81 -0.16
CA LEU A 146 17.55 -3.93 1.24
C LEU A 146 17.61 -5.41 1.67
N ARG A 147 16.67 -6.24 1.24
CA ARG A 147 16.70 -7.70 1.49
C ARG A 147 18.00 -8.32 0.99
N LYS A 148 18.41 -8.06 -0.25
CA LYS A 148 19.67 -8.59 -0.81
C LYS A 148 20.89 -8.10 -0.04
N ASN A 149 20.89 -6.82 0.39
CA ASN A 149 21.98 -6.25 1.18
C ASN A 149 22.17 -6.90 2.56
N LEU A 150 21.17 -7.59 3.11
CA LEU A 150 21.31 -8.34 4.36
C LEU A 150 22.13 -9.64 4.18
N ARG A 151 22.41 -10.06 2.95
CA ARG A 151 23.10 -11.32 2.62
C ARG A 151 24.26 -11.09 1.63
N PRO A 152 25.29 -10.29 2.01
CA PRO A 152 26.44 -10.03 1.15
C PRO A 152 27.26 -11.29 0.83
N ASP A 153 27.13 -12.34 1.65
CA ASP A 153 27.69 -13.67 1.42
C ASP A 153 27.09 -14.36 0.18
N TYR A 154 25.83 -14.07 -0.14
CA TYR A 154 25.11 -14.65 -1.27
C TYR A 154 24.97 -13.68 -2.46
N TYR A 155 24.89 -12.37 -2.19
CA TYR A 155 24.80 -11.31 -3.21
C TYR A 155 26.08 -10.45 -3.25
N PRO A 156 27.25 -11.03 -3.59
CA PRO A 156 28.49 -10.28 -3.64
C PRO A 156 28.49 -9.31 -4.83
N GLY A 157 28.83 -8.04 -4.60
CA GLY A 157 28.98 -7.03 -5.67
C GLY A 157 27.71 -6.30 -6.07
N ASP A 158 26.54 -6.76 -5.65
CA ASP A 158 25.27 -6.06 -5.87
C ASP A 158 25.32 -4.63 -5.25
N HIS A 159 26.02 -4.44 -4.12
CA HIS A 159 26.21 -3.12 -3.51
C HIS A 159 26.74 -2.02 -4.45
N VAL A 160 27.50 -2.38 -5.49
CA VAL A 160 28.08 -1.43 -6.45
C VAL A 160 27.11 -1.10 -7.59
N LEU A 161 26.26 -2.06 -8.00
CA LEU A 161 25.24 -1.85 -9.03
C LEU A 161 24.00 -1.10 -8.50
N PHE A 162 23.78 -1.12 -7.17
CA PHE A 162 22.57 -0.59 -6.53
C PHE A 162 22.81 0.66 -5.66
N GLY A 163 23.79 1.49 -6.04
CA GLY A 163 23.86 2.90 -5.62
C GLY A 163 24.51 3.19 -4.27
N GLY A 164 25.13 2.22 -3.61
CA GLY A 164 25.90 2.44 -2.38
C GLY A 164 25.05 2.78 -1.14
N ILE A 165 25.72 3.24 -0.08
CA ILE A 165 25.08 3.48 1.23
C ILE A 165 24.04 4.60 1.16
N GLU A 166 24.27 5.62 0.36
CA GLU A 166 23.35 6.74 0.16
C GLU A 166 22.03 6.26 -0.46
N HIS A 167 22.09 5.37 -1.45
CA HIS A 167 20.89 4.80 -2.05
C HIS A 167 20.12 3.93 -1.06
N ASN A 168 20.82 3.12 -0.25
CA ASN A 168 20.18 2.34 0.82
C ASN A 168 19.45 3.24 1.84
N MET A 169 20.08 4.34 2.26
CA MET A 169 19.46 5.30 3.19
C MET A 169 18.23 5.98 2.57
N HIS A 170 18.30 6.32 1.28
CA HIS A 170 17.15 6.81 0.53
C HIS A 170 16.01 5.79 0.46
N CYS A 171 16.31 4.52 0.15
CA CYS A 171 15.32 3.43 0.13
C CYS A 171 14.63 3.28 1.49
N ILE A 172 15.38 3.28 2.58
CA ILE A 172 14.83 3.20 3.94
C ILE A 172 13.87 4.37 4.20
N ASP A 173 14.29 5.59 3.84
CA ASP A 173 13.45 6.77 4.09
C ASP A 173 12.19 6.79 3.22
N GLN A 174 12.26 6.38 1.95
CA GLN A 174 11.09 6.27 1.08
C GLN A 174 10.09 5.23 1.60
N ILE A 175 10.55 4.05 2.00
CA ILE A 175 9.69 3.01 2.58
C ILE A 175 9.03 3.52 3.87
N ARG A 176 9.80 4.18 4.75
CA ARG A 176 9.28 4.81 5.97
C ARG A 176 8.18 5.83 5.65
N GLN A 177 8.41 6.73 4.69
CA GLN A 177 7.42 7.73 4.26
C GLN A 177 6.16 7.06 3.70
N ARG A 178 6.31 6.00 2.89
CA ARG A 178 5.18 5.26 2.33
C ARG A 178 4.32 4.62 3.42
N ILE A 179 4.93 3.94 4.39
CA ILE A 179 4.21 3.31 5.51
C ILE A 179 3.38 4.33 6.29
N GLN A 180 3.92 5.53 6.55
CA GLN A 180 3.17 6.59 7.23
C GLN A 180 2.08 7.21 6.35
N CYS A 181 2.33 7.32 5.04
CA CYS A 181 1.35 7.82 4.08
C CYS A 181 0.11 6.91 3.98
N SER A 182 0.31 5.60 4.07
CA SER A 182 -0.77 4.60 4.06
C SER A 182 -1.19 4.13 5.45
N ALA A 183 -0.92 4.92 6.51
CA ALA A 183 -1.04 4.51 7.91
C ALA A 183 -2.28 3.65 8.18
N ASP A 184 -2.05 2.36 8.43
CA ASP A 184 -3.09 1.39 8.72
C ASP A 184 -3.46 1.44 10.21
N GLY A 185 -4.75 1.62 10.51
CA GLY A 185 -5.29 1.68 11.86
C GLY A 185 -5.60 0.31 12.49
N THR A 186 -5.35 -0.79 11.78
CA THR A 186 -5.58 -2.15 12.30
C THR A 186 -4.74 -2.41 13.54
N ILE A 187 -5.40 -2.75 14.65
CA ILE A 187 -4.72 -3.04 15.92
C ILE A 187 -4.00 -4.38 15.82
N THR A 188 -2.69 -4.37 16.07
CA THR A 188 -1.88 -5.59 16.17
C THR A 188 -1.79 -6.02 17.64
N PRO A 189 -2.38 -7.17 18.02
CA PRO A 189 -2.39 -7.61 19.41
C PRO A 189 -1.06 -8.25 19.83
N LEU A 190 -0.84 -8.31 21.13
CA LEU A 190 0.15 -9.22 21.72
C LEU A 190 -0.52 -10.57 22.04
N ARG A 191 0.13 -11.68 21.70
CA ARG A 191 -0.33 -13.04 21.94
C ARG A 191 0.71 -13.81 22.76
N TYR A 192 0.26 -14.50 23.80
CA TYR A 192 1.13 -15.35 24.62
C TYR A 192 1.62 -16.55 23.80
N GLN A 193 2.93 -16.81 23.83
CA GLN A 193 3.56 -17.96 23.20
C GLN A 193 4.17 -18.88 24.28
N PRO A 194 3.55 -20.04 24.56
CA PRO A 194 4.07 -20.98 25.57
C PRO A 194 5.52 -21.43 25.34
N ALA A 195 5.93 -21.60 24.08
CA ALA A 195 7.27 -22.09 23.75
C ALA A 195 8.43 -21.17 24.21
N ILE A 196 8.14 -19.89 24.48
CA ILE A 196 9.13 -18.90 24.94
C ILE A 196 8.68 -18.16 26.21
N ASP A 197 7.55 -18.57 26.80
CA ASP A 197 6.92 -17.93 27.97
C ASP A 197 6.85 -16.39 27.88
N TYR A 198 6.40 -15.87 26.74
CA TYR A 198 6.43 -14.43 26.46
C TYR A 198 5.27 -13.96 25.57
N MET A 199 4.93 -12.67 25.66
CA MET A 199 3.94 -12.00 24.81
C MET A 199 4.58 -11.53 23.50
N TYR A 200 4.19 -12.12 22.38
CA TYR A 200 4.73 -11.80 21.05
C TYR A 200 3.73 -10.96 20.22
N VAL A 201 4.24 -10.12 19.32
CA VAL A 201 3.42 -9.28 18.43
C VAL A 201 2.80 -10.17 17.34
N ASP A 202 1.48 -10.34 17.34
CA ASP A 202 0.80 -11.15 16.34
C ASP A 202 0.42 -10.29 15.12
N SER A 203 1.35 -10.19 14.18
CA SER A 203 1.20 -9.39 12.95
C SER A 203 0.29 -10.00 11.89
N ASN A 204 -0.20 -11.24 12.05
CA ASN A 204 -1.05 -11.91 11.06
C ASN A 204 -2.53 -11.47 11.17
N GLN A 205 -2.77 -10.16 11.22
CA GLN A 205 -4.10 -9.59 11.32
C GLN A 205 -4.75 -9.42 9.94
N VAL A 206 -6.04 -9.12 9.94
CA VAL A 206 -6.79 -8.82 8.72
C VAL A 206 -6.74 -7.33 8.47
N HIS A 207 -6.32 -6.95 7.26
CA HIS A 207 -6.16 -5.58 6.82
C HIS A 207 -7.09 -5.30 5.64
N THR A 208 -7.61 -4.08 5.52
CA THR A 208 -8.32 -3.62 4.33
C THR A 208 -7.32 -3.00 3.36
N CYS A 209 -7.12 -3.62 2.21
CA CYS A 209 -6.11 -3.25 1.23
C CYS A 209 -6.76 -2.93 -0.12
N ARG A 210 -6.06 -2.19 -0.98
CA ARG A 210 -6.35 -2.27 -2.42
C ARG A 210 -5.93 -3.63 -2.93
N LYS A 211 -6.70 -4.17 -3.86
CA LYS A 211 -6.38 -5.43 -4.52
C LYS A 211 -5.13 -5.26 -5.39
N PHE A 212 -3.98 -5.64 -4.82
CA PHE A 212 -2.65 -5.42 -5.42
C PHE A 212 -2.54 -5.97 -6.84
N GLN A 213 -3.14 -7.13 -7.10
CA GLN A 213 -3.15 -7.78 -8.42
C GLN A 213 -3.64 -6.84 -9.53
N ASN A 214 -4.66 -6.02 -9.26
CA ASN A 214 -5.24 -5.13 -10.26
C ASN A 214 -4.22 -4.07 -10.72
N LEU A 215 -3.44 -3.49 -9.78
CA LEU A 215 -2.36 -2.55 -10.09
C LEU A 215 -1.20 -3.24 -10.82
N TRP A 216 -0.90 -4.48 -10.43
CA TRP A 216 0.19 -5.26 -11.01
C TRP A 216 -0.11 -5.68 -12.45
N ASP A 217 -1.31 -6.18 -12.72
CA ASP A 217 -1.76 -6.54 -14.07
C ASP A 217 -1.80 -5.31 -14.98
N TYR A 218 -2.35 -4.20 -14.50
CA TYR A 218 -2.36 -2.93 -15.25
C TYR A 218 -0.95 -2.48 -15.63
N THR A 219 -0.02 -2.57 -14.68
CA THR A 219 1.38 -2.20 -14.89
C THR A 219 1.99 -3.06 -16.00
N ARG A 220 1.83 -4.39 -15.95
CA ARG A 220 2.31 -5.30 -17.01
C ARG A 220 1.68 -5.00 -18.38
N GLN A 221 0.38 -4.65 -18.41
CA GLN A 221 -0.29 -4.24 -19.64
C GLN A 221 0.25 -2.92 -20.20
N ARG A 222 0.69 -1.99 -19.35
CA ARG A 222 1.33 -0.73 -19.76
C ARG A 222 2.76 -0.91 -20.25
N VAL A 223 3.49 -1.91 -19.76
CA VAL A 223 4.87 -2.18 -20.18
C VAL A 223 4.90 -2.87 -21.54
N ASN A 224 4.28 -4.06 -21.65
CA ASN A 224 4.39 -4.91 -22.84
C ASN A 224 3.04 -5.46 -23.34
N GLY A 225 1.92 -4.89 -22.89
CA GLY A 225 0.58 -5.35 -23.25
C GLY A 225 -0.21 -4.38 -24.12
N SER A 226 -1.54 -4.53 -24.09
CA SER A 226 -2.46 -3.76 -24.95
C SER A 226 -2.59 -2.28 -24.56
N LEU A 227 -2.10 -1.90 -23.39
CA LEU A 227 -2.12 -0.52 -22.88
C LEU A 227 -0.78 0.21 -23.09
N ALA A 228 0.19 -0.43 -23.73
CA ALA A 228 1.50 0.17 -23.96
C ALA A 228 1.40 1.44 -24.82
N VAL A 229 2.10 2.48 -24.38
CA VAL A 229 2.15 3.77 -25.09
C VAL A 229 3.44 3.84 -25.90
N PRO A 230 3.39 4.07 -27.23
CA PRO A 230 4.59 4.26 -28.03
C PRO A 230 5.47 5.39 -27.50
N ARG A 231 6.79 5.17 -27.48
CA ARG A 231 7.73 6.23 -27.09
C ARG A 231 7.88 7.24 -28.21
N ILE A 232 7.86 8.52 -27.83
CA ILE A 232 8.18 9.62 -28.73
C ILE A 232 9.70 9.77 -28.76
N GLN A 233 10.28 9.75 -29.96
CA GLN A 233 11.68 10.11 -30.16
C GLN A 233 11.71 11.60 -30.47
N TRP A 234 12.55 12.35 -29.76
CA TRP A 234 12.71 13.79 -29.89
C TRP A 234 13.99 14.11 -30.67
#